data_AF-A0AA36FVW7-F1
#
_entry.id   AF-A0AA36FVW7-F1
#
_cell.length_a   1.000
_cell.length_b   1.000
_cell.length_c   1.000
_cell.angle_alpha   90.00
_cell.angle_beta   90.00
_cell.angle_gamma   90.00
#
_symmetry.space_group_name_H-M   'P 1'
#
loop_
_entity.id
_entity.type
_entity.pdbx_description
1 polymer ?
#
loop_
_entity_poly.entity_id
_entity_poly.type
_entity_poly.pdbx_seq_one_letter_code
_entity_poly.pdbx_strand_id
1 'polypeptide(L)'
;MAEAAEKKGVKVGVYTGQYSWPDIVGSWSGMAKYPLWWPNYNNDAGFGKFHEYGGWKKPEIHQYQGDLTKRPCGLGDMDLDYKA
;
A
#
# COMPACT_ATOMS: atom_id res chain seq x y z
N MET A 1 -15.43 -2.05 -8.59
CA MET A 1 -15.36 -0.82 -7.76
C MET A 1 -14.42 0.21 -8.36
N ALA A 2 -13.14 -0.12 -8.61
CA ALA A 2 -12.16 0.80 -9.23
C ALA A 2 -12.68 1.49 -10.50
N GLU A 3 -13.20 0.74 -11.47
CA GLU A 3 -13.74 1.30 -12.71
C GLU A 3 -14.91 2.27 -12.51
N ALA A 4 -15.76 2.02 -11.51
CA ALA A 4 -16.88 2.90 -11.20
C ALA A 4 -16.40 4.23 -10.59
N ALA A 5 -15.32 4.19 -9.79
CA ALA A 5 -14.68 5.36 -9.23
C ALA A 5 -13.97 6.18 -10.33
N GLU A 6 -13.25 5.52 -11.24
CA GLU A 6 -12.64 6.16 -12.41
C GLU A 6 -13.69 6.85 -13.30
N LYS A 7 -14.82 6.19 -13.58
CA LYS A 7 -15.92 6.77 -14.36
C LYS A 7 -16.51 8.03 -13.70
N LYS A 8 -16.35 8.19 -12.39
CA LYS A 8 -16.74 9.39 -11.62
C LYS A 8 -15.62 10.43 -11.50
N GLY A 9 -14.47 10.22 -12.14
CA GLY A 9 -13.32 11.12 -12.08
C GLY A 9 -12.52 11.02 -10.78
N VAL A 10 -12.71 9.97 -9.98
CA VAL A 10 -11.97 9.75 -8.73
C VAL A 10 -10.62 9.11 -9.05
N LYS A 11 -9.55 9.63 -8.43
CA LYS A 11 -8.23 9.00 -8.49
C LYS A 11 -8.22 7.74 -7.63
N VAL A 12 -7.91 6.60 -8.24
CA VAL A 12 -7.92 5.30 -7.58
C VAL A 12 -6.48 4.86 -7.28
N GLY A 13 -6.29 4.30 -6.08
CA GLY A 13 -5.09 3.55 -5.68
C GLY A 13 -5.50 2.26 -4.99
N VAL A 14 -4.55 1.34 -4.83
CA VAL A 14 -4.79 0.03 -4.20
C VAL A 14 -3.90 -0.11 -2.98
N TYR A 15 -4.49 -0.50 -1.84
CA TYR A 15 -3.77 -0.90 -0.64
C TYR A 15 -3.83 -2.42 -0.50
N THR A 16 -2.67 -3.07 -0.51
CA THR A 16 -2.56 -4.54 -0.35
C THR A 16 -1.13 -4.93 -0.02
N GLY A 17 -0.96 -6.05 0.68
CA GLY A 17 0.34 -6.66 0.94
C GLY A 17 0.74 -7.71 -0.11
N GLN A 18 2.04 -8.01 -0.13
CA GLN A 18 2.64 -9.01 -1.02
C GLN A 18 2.20 -10.45 -0.76
N TYR A 19 1.71 -10.74 0.45
CA TYR A 19 1.17 -12.05 0.82
C TYR A 19 -0.35 -12.11 0.61
N SER A 20 -1.08 -11.07 1.02
CA SER A 20 -2.54 -11.02 0.93
C SER A 20 -3.04 -11.03 -0.52
N TRP A 21 -2.34 -10.35 -1.44
CA TRP A 21 -2.75 -10.30 -2.84
C TRP A 21 -2.77 -11.68 -3.49
N PRO A 22 -1.65 -12.44 -3.56
CA PRO A 22 -1.67 -13.76 -4.18
C PRO A 22 -2.57 -14.75 -3.44
N ASP A 23 -2.73 -14.64 -2.12
CA ASP A 23 -3.63 -15.52 -1.36
C ASP A 23 -5.12 -15.32 -1.74
N ILE A 24 -5.52 -14.09 -2.10
CA ILE A 24 -6.90 -13.76 -2.42
C ILE A 24 -7.20 -13.88 -3.92
N VAL A 25 -6.30 -13.37 -4.77
CA VAL A 25 -6.55 -13.25 -6.23
C VAL A 25 -5.54 -14.01 -7.10
N GLY A 26 -4.61 -14.75 -6.51
CA GLY A 26 -3.61 -15.53 -7.24
C GLY A 26 -2.67 -14.65 -8.07
N SER A 27 -2.43 -15.07 -9.32
CA SER A 27 -1.53 -14.38 -10.26
C SER A 27 -2.17 -13.18 -10.97
N TRP A 28 -3.37 -12.76 -10.56
CA TRP A 28 -4.08 -11.67 -11.23
C TRP A 28 -3.37 -10.33 -11.08
N SER A 29 -3.27 -9.58 -12.18
CA SER A 29 -2.54 -8.30 -12.28
C SER A 29 -3.37 -7.13 -12.79
N GLY A 30 -4.69 -7.29 -12.91
CA GLY A 30 -5.58 -6.29 -13.53
C GLY A 30 -5.62 -4.93 -12.82
N MET A 31 -5.11 -4.85 -11.59
CA MET A 31 -5.05 -3.63 -10.79
C MET A 31 -3.70 -2.91 -10.83
N ALA A 32 -2.67 -3.49 -11.48
CA ALA A 32 -1.32 -2.91 -11.57
C ALA A 32 -1.24 -1.54 -12.26
N LYS A 33 -2.29 -1.15 -12.99
CA LYS A 33 -2.45 0.18 -13.60
C LYS A 33 -2.66 1.31 -12.57
N TYR A 34 -3.02 0.98 -11.33
CA TYR A 34 -3.22 1.94 -10.25
C TYR A 34 -1.99 2.02 -9.33
N PRO A 35 -1.71 3.19 -8.72
CA PRO A 35 -0.67 3.32 -7.71
C PRO A 35 -0.92 2.38 -6.52
N LEU A 36 0.16 1.80 -6.01
CA LEU A 36 0.14 0.87 -4.89
C LEU A 36 0.56 1.57 -3.60
N TRP A 37 -0.26 1.37 -2.56
CA TRP A 37 0.08 1.62 -1.17
C TRP A 37 0.42 0.27 -0.52
N TRP A 38 1.70 0.05 -0.30
CA TRP A 38 2.25 -1.24 0.12
C TRP A 38 2.52 -1.24 1.62
N PRO A 39 1.94 -2.17 2.40
CA PRO A 39 2.28 -2.38 3.80
C PRO A 39 3.44 -3.36 3.95
N ASN A 40 4.47 -2.91 4.69
CA ASN A 40 5.54 -3.75 5.17
C ASN A 40 6.12 -3.15 6.46
N TYR A 41 5.70 -3.68 7.61
CA TYR A 41 6.04 -3.10 8.92
C TYR A 41 7.47 -3.42 9.35
N ASN A 42 8.43 -2.82 8.66
CA ASN A 42 9.86 -3.06 8.80
C ASN A 42 10.60 -1.91 9.51
N ASN A 43 9.90 -0.85 9.93
CA ASN A 43 10.43 0.37 10.53
C ASN A 43 11.44 1.15 9.63
N ASP A 44 11.49 0.84 8.33
CA ASP A 44 12.28 1.55 7.32
C ASP A 44 11.33 2.26 6.35
N ALA A 45 11.38 3.59 6.29
CA ALA A 45 10.50 4.36 5.40
C ALA A 45 10.75 4.09 3.91
N GLY A 46 11.92 3.56 3.56
CA GLY A 46 12.33 3.32 2.18
C GLY A 46 11.56 2.21 1.47
N PHE A 47 11.84 2.06 0.17
CA PHE A 47 11.20 1.06 -0.69
C PHE A 47 12.10 -0.14 -0.99
N GLY A 48 13.28 -0.23 -0.37
CA GLY A 48 14.31 -1.24 -0.69
C GLY A 48 13.92 -2.68 -0.34
N LYS A 49 12.84 -2.87 0.43
CA LYS A 49 12.29 -4.19 0.79
C LYS A 49 11.11 -4.62 -0.09
N PHE A 50 10.75 -3.81 -1.09
CA PHE A 50 9.66 -4.15 -2.00
C PHE A 50 10.06 -5.28 -2.94
N HIS A 51 9.19 -6.28 -3.03
CA HIS A 51 9.26 -7.32 -4.05
C HIS A 51 8.06 -7.19 -4.98
N GLU A 52 8.26 -7.38 -6.28
CA GLU A 52 7.18 -7.26 -7.26
C GLU A 52 6.11 -8.35 -7.03
N TYR A 53 4.84 -7.95 -7.04
CA TYR A 53 3.68 -8.87 -7.00
C TYR A 53 2.48 -8.20 -7.67
N GLY A 54 1.47 -8.98 -8.06
CA GLY A 54 0.22 -8.44 -8.64
C GLY A 54 0.41 -7.54 -9.87
N GLY A 55 1.56 -7.62 -10.53
CA GLY A 55 1.95 -6.75 -11.65
C GLY A 55 2.58 -5.40 -11.27
N TRP A 56 2.63 -5.03 -9.98
CA TRP A 56 3.29 -3.81 -9.52
C TRP A 56 4.81 -4.01 -9.45
N LYS A 57 5.53 -3.11 -10.12
CA LYS A 57 7.01 -3.05 -10.10
C LYS A 57 7.59 -2.10 -9.07
N LYS A 58 6.76 -1.15 -8.62
CA LYS A 58 7.09 -0.21 -7.55
C LYS A 58 5.83 0.26 -6.84
N PRO A 59 5.87 0.48 -5.52
CA PRO A 59 4.83 1.16 -4.78
C PRO A 59 4.97 2.70 -4.92
N GLU A 60 3.89 3.40 -4.64
CA GLU A 60 3.83 4.87 -4.53
C GLU A 60 3.90 5.32 -3.06
N ILE A 61 3.29 4.52 -2.17
CA ILE A 61 3.25 4.75 -0.72
C ILE A 61 3.68 3.46 -0.01
N HIS A 62 4.44 3.58 1.07
CA HIS A 62 4.88 2.48 1.92
C HIS A 62 4.38 2.71 3.36
N GLN A 63 3.53 1.82 3.86
CA GLN A 63 3.16 1.78 5.28
C GLN A 63 4.20 0.95 6.04
N TYR A 64 5.10 1.62 6.74
CA TYR A 64 6.27 1.00 7.36
C TYR A 64 6.10 0.70 8.86
N GLN A 65 5.00 1.19 9.47
CA GLN A 65 4.68 0.95 10.88
C GLN A 65 3.16 1.04 11.11
N GLY A 66 2.56 0.02 11.74
CA GLY A 66 1.10 -0.04 11.97
C GLY A 66 0.62 0.29 13.39
N ASP A 67 1.51 0.31 14.38
CA ASP A 67 1.11 0.42 15.79
C ASP A 67 2.11 1.27 16.60
N LEU A 68 2.34 2.51 16.17
CA LEU A 68 3.18 3.42 16.97
C LEU A 68 2.38 3.94 18.19
N THR A 69 2.65 3.34 19.34
CA THR A 69 2.00 3.58 20.64
C THR A 69 2.56 4.76 21.44
N LYS A 70 3.62 5.43 20.95
CA LYS A 70 4.22 6.63 21.57
C LYS A 70 4.37 7.74 20.54
N ARG A 71 3.40 8.67 20.52
CA ARG A 71 3.29 9.68 19.46
C ARG A 71 3.58 11.12 19.90
N PRO A 72 4.01 11.99 18.96
CA PRO A 72 4.00 13.43 19.15
C PRO A 72 2.59 13.97 19.41
N CYS A 73 2.50 15.05 20.19
CA CYS A 73 1.27 15.87 20.33
C CYS A 73 0.04 15.17 20.93
N GLY A 74 0.18 14.01 21.60
CA GLY A 74 -0.92 13.37 22.33
C GLY A 74 -1.91 12.58 21.46
N LEU A 75 -1.55 12.27 20.22
CA LEU A 75 -2.32 11.37 19.37
C LEU A 75 -2.21 9.92 19.87
N GLY A 76 -3.29 9.14 19.73
CA GLY A 76 -3.31 7.70 20.03
C GLY A 76 -2.53 6.87 19.01
N ASP A 77 -2.79 5.57 18.94
CA ASP A 77 -2.14 4.70 17.95
C ASP A 77 -2.46 5.17 16.53
N MET A 78 -1.48 5.09 15.63
CA MET A 78 -1.74 5.32 14.21
C MET A 78 -0.81 4.42 13.38
N ASP A 79 -0.95 4.54 12.07
CA ASP A 79 0.00 4.03 11.09
C ASP A 79 0.99 5.12 10.69
N LEU A 80 2.16 4.76 10.18
CA LEU A 80 3.11 5.66 9.54
C LEU A 80 3.38 5.21 8.11
N ASP A 81 3.32 6.21 7.22
CA ASP A 81 3.44 6.04 5.78
C ASP A 81 4.52 6.94 5.22
N TYR A 82 5.25 6.43 4.24
CA TYR A 82 6.19 7.20 3.44
C TYR A 82 5.71 7.24 1.99
N LYS A 83 5.75 8.43 1.40
CA LYS A 83 5.42 8.66 -0.01
C LYS A 83 6.65 9.20 -0.73
N ALA A 84 6.95 8.62 -1.90
CA ALA A 84 8.03 9.08 -2.78
C ALA A 84 7.76 10.46 -3.39
#